data_AF-A0A948M0X7-F1
#
_entry.id   AF-A0A948M0X7-F1
#
_cell.length_a   1.000
_cell.length_b   1.000
_cell.length_c   1.000
_cell.angle_alpha   90.00
_cell.angle_beta   90.00
_cell.angle_gamma   90.00
#
_symmetry.space_group_name_H-M   'P 1'
#
loop_
_entity.id
_entity.type
_entity.pdbx_description
1 polymer ?
#
loop_
_entity_poly.entity_id
_entity_poly.type
_entity_poly.pdbx_seq_one_letter_code
_entity_poly.pdbx_strand_id
1 'polypeptide(L)'
;MNFPAGLFGDAWAYGAFVPLALVWLWCLRTAPWRRLAGEGQFNVWLGAIVVLMLLWSMKAGVRPGLNLHLLGVTAMTLMFGRQLAIAGLSLVLVAVTFNGGAGWQAYALNALVMAVLPVFVAFAVLRFVERWLPANFFIYVFVAAFFGAAVVAGVTGVAGTALLAVAGVYPAELLLADYFPYFLLLGFSEAWLNGAAVTLMVVYFPHWVGTFDDRRYLLNK
;
A
#
# COMPACT_ATOMS: atom_id res chain seq x y z
N MET A 1 -4.99 -3.51 -8.42
CA MET A 1 -4.61 -4.02 -9.76
C MET A 1 -3.62 -5.13 -9.58
N ASN A 2 -4.02 -6.39 -9.77
CA ASN A 2 -3.08 -7.51 -9.85
C ASN A 2 -2.79 -7.83 -11.32
N PHE A 3 -1.53 -7.71 -11.73
CA PHE A 3 -1.05 -8.06 -13.06
C PHE A 3 -0.78 -9.57 -13.16
N PRO A 4 -1.49 -10.31 -14.04
CA PRO A 4 -1.20 -11.72 -14.29
C PRO A 4 0.10 -11.92 -15.09
N ALA A 5 0.68 -13.10 -14.97
CA ALA A 5 1.85 -13.53 -15.72
C ALA A 5 1.53 -13.58 -17.22
N GLY A 6 2.53 -13.27 -18.04
CA GLY A 6 2.37 -13.14 -19.49
C GLY A 6 1.64 -11.88 -19.97
N LEU A 7 1.15 -11.02 -19.06
CA LEU A 7 0.50 -9.76 -19.46
C LEU A 7 1.50 -8.73 -19.99
N PHE A 8 2.72 -8.74 -19.45
CA PHE A 8 3.80 -7.85 -19.83
C PHE A 8 4.87 -8.64 -20.58
N GLY A 9 5.54 -8.00 -21.54
CA GLY A 9 6.72 -8.60 -22.18
C GLY A 9 7.85 -8.87 -21.18
N ASP A 10 8.67 -9.88 -21.48
CA ASP A 10 9.73 -10.38 -20.58
C ASP A 10 10.67 -9.28 -20.06
N ALA A 11 11.01 -8.30 -20.91
CA ALA A 11 11.86 -7.18 -20.52
C ALA A 11 11.27 -6.37 -19.34
N TRP A 12 9.95 -6.14 -19.33
CA TRP A 12 9.26 -5.47 -18.22
C TRP A 12 9.20 -6.35 -16.98
N ALA A 13 8.83 -7.63 -17.16
CA ALA A 13 8.67 -8.59 -16.07
C ALA A 13 9.99 -8.82 -15.31
N TYR A 14 11.08 -9.11 -16.03
CA TYR A 14 12.39 -9.37 -15.44
C TYR A 14 13.13 -8.08 -15.06
N GLY A 15 12.99 -7.01 -15.85
CA GLY A 15 13.61 -5.72 -15.55
C GLY A 15 13.14 -5.12 -14.21
N ALA A 16 11.88 -5.34 -13.85
CA ALA A 16 11.30 -4.88 -12.58
C ALA A 16 11.93 -5.53 -11.33
N PHE A 17 12.57 -6.70 -11.44
CA PHE A 17 13.22 -7.32 -10.29
C PHE A 17 14.46 -6.54 -9.83
N VAL A 18 15.14 -5.82 -10.71
CA VAL A 18 16.32 -5.02 -10.35
C VAL A 18 15.97 -3.92 -9.33
N PRO A 19 15.06 -2.97 -9.61
CA PRO A 19 14.68 -1.96 -8.63
C PRO A 19 14.02 -2.58 -7.40
N LEU A 20 13.24 -3.65 -7.53
CA LEU A 20 12.64 -4.30 -6.37
C LEU A 20 13.70 -4.90 -5.44
N ALA A 21 14.72 -5.57 -5.99
CA ALA A 21 15.81 -6.15 -5.21
C ALA A 21 16.59 -5.07 -4.46
N LEU A 22 16.81 -3.89 -5.07
CA LEU A 22 17.43 -2.75 -4.40
C LEU A 22 16.58 -2.25 -3.23
N VAL A 23 15.27 -2.14 -3.41
CA VAL A 23 14.34 -1.74 -2.34
C VAL A 23 14.32 -2.77 -1.22
N TRP A 24 14.26 -4.06 -1.53
CA TRP A 24 14.33 -5.13 -0.54
C TRP A 24 15.65 -5.15 0.21
N LEU A 25 16.78 -4.98 -0.48
CA LEU A 25 18.09 -4.89 0.16
C LEU A 25 18.15 -3.71 1.13
N TRP A 26 17.61 -2.56 0.73
CA TRP A 26 17.49 -1.39 1.60
C TRP A 26 16.60 -1.66 2.82
N CYS A 27 15.43 -2.28 2.64
CA CYS A 27 14.54 -2.66 3.74
C CYS A 27 15.23 -3.66 4.70
N LEU A 28 15.84 -4.73 4.17
CA LEU A 28 16.53 -5.74 4.98
C LEU A 28 17.66 -5.14 5.83
N ARG A 29 18.43 -4.19 5.27
CA ARG A 29 19.57 -3.58 5.99
C ARG A 29 19.18 -2.48 6.96
N THR A 30 18.14 -1.70 6.66
CA THR A 30 17.88 -0.43 7.36
C THR A 30 16.53 -0.37 8.08
N ALA A 31 15.65 -1.37 7.90
CA ALA A 31 14.39 -1.38 8.61
C ALA A 31 14.62 -1.50 10.13
N PRO A 32 13.76 -0.89 10.95
CA PRO A 32 13.83 -0.98 12.39
C PRO A 32 13.32 -2.34 12.89
N TRP A 33 13.96 -3.46 12.48
CA TRP A 33 13.54 -4.82 12.83
C TRP A 33 13.43 -5.05 14.34
N ARG A 34 14.27 -4.38 15.14
CA ARG A 34 14.22 -4.42 16.60
C ARG A 34 12.88 -3.95 17.16
N ARG A 35 12.12 -3.12 16.43
CA ARG A 35 10.78 -2.70 16.82
C ARG A 35 9.81 -3.89 16.90
N LEU A 36 9.95 -4.88 16.03
CA LEU A 36 9.11 -6.07 16.05
C LEU A 36 9.39 -6.97 17.27
N ALA A 37 10.56 -6.86 17.88
CA ALA A 37 10.90 -7.57 19.12
C ALA A 37 10.21 -6.98 20.37
N GLY A 38 9.55 -5.82 20.26
CA GLY A 38 8.71 -5.29 21.31
C GLY A 38 7.49 -6.19 21.57
N GLU A 39 6.98 -6.18 22.80
CA GLU A 39 5.86 -7.02 23.22
C GLU A 39 4.66 -6.90 22.25
N GLY A 40 4.25 -8.04 21.67
CA GLY A 40 3.11 -8.14 20.76
C GLY A 40 3.30 -7.56 19.35
N GLN A 41 4.31 -6.72 19.09
CA GLN A 41 4.47 -6.00 17.81
C GLN A 41 4.66 -6.92 16.61
N PHE A 42 5.42 -8.02 16.77
CA PHE A 42 5.56 -9.03 15.73
C PHE A 42 4.21 -9.70 15.40
N ASN A 43 3.40 -10.01 16.41
CA ASN A 43 2.09 -10.64 16.22
C ASN A 43 1.11 -9.69 15.54
N VAL A 44 1.12 -8.40 15.89
CA VAL A 44 0.30 -7.37 15.22
C VAL A 44 0.74 -7.22 13.76
N TRP A 45 2.05 -7.23 13.48
CA TRP A 45 2.57 -7.18 12.11
C TRP A 45 2.14 -8.39 11.29
N LEU A 46 2.30 -9.61 11.81
CA LEU A 46 1.82 -10.83 11.14
C LEU A 46 0.30 -10.83 10.97
N GLY A 47 -0.46 -10.40 11.98
CA GLY A 47 -1.91 -10.28 11.92
C GLY A 47 -2.35 -9.30 10.82
N ALA A 48 -1.70 -8.15 10.72
CA ALA A 48 -1.95 -7.17 9.65
C ALA A 48 -1.66 -7.78 8.26
N ILE A 49 -0.56 -8.52 8.11
CA ILE A 49 -0.26 -9.24 6.86
C ILE A 49 -1.38 -10.24 6.54
N VAL A 50 -1.84 -11.05 7.49
CA VAL A 50 -2.93 -12.02 7.26
C VAL A 50 -4.22 -11.32 6.84
N VAL A 51 -4.62 -10.24 7.51
CA VAL A 51 -5.80 -9.45 7.12
C VAL A 51 -5.65 -8.91 5.70
N LEU A 52 -4.49 -8.35 5.36
CA LEU A 52 -4.21 -7.83 4.03
C LEU A 52 -4.16 -8.94 2.96
N MET A 53 -3.67 -10.14 3.28
CA MET A 53 -3.75 -11.31 2.38
C MET A 53 -5.21 -11.62 2.01
N LEU A 54 -6.11 -11.62 3.01
CA LEU A 54 -7.53 -11.86 2.78
C LEU A 54 -8.15 -10.72 1.95
N LEU A 55 -7.86 -9.47 2.30
CA LEU A 55 -8.34 -8.29 1.54
C LEU A 55 -7.88 -8.33 0.08
N TRP A 56 -6.62 -8.67 -0.19
CA TRP A 56 -6.08 -8.74 -1.55
C TRP A 56 -6.56 -9.96 -2.34
N SER A 57 -7.05 -10.99 -1.65
CA SER A 57 -7.70 -12.15 -2.27
C SER A 57 -9.13 -11.83 -2.73
N MET A 58 -9.81 -10.86 -2.09
CA MET A 58 -11.13 -10.38 -2.50
C MET A 58 -11.01 -9.36 -3.64
N LYS A 59 -10.94 -9.87 -4.88
CA LYS A 59 -10.80 -9.05 -6.09
C LYS A 59 -12.04 -9.10 -6.97
N ALA A 60 -12.37 -7.95 -7.56
CA ALA A 60 -13.40 -7.81 -8.58
C ALA A 60 -12.78 -7.26 -9.88
N GLY A 61 -13.04 -7.92 -11.01
CA GLY A 61 -12.53 -7.48 -12.29
C GLY A 61 -12.98 -8.40 -13.41
N VAL A 62 -13.15 -7.82 -14.60
CA VAL A 62 -13.63 -8.54 -15.79
C VAL A 62 -12.49 -8.83 -16.77
N ARG A 63 -11.46 -7.97 -16.83
CA ARG A 63 -10.33 -8.08 -17.75
C ARG A 63 -9.02 -8.38 -17.02
N PRO A 64 -8.09 -9.18 -17.62
CA PRO A 64 -6.78 -9.45 -17.06
C PRO A 64 -6.00 -8.18 -16.71
N GLY A 65 -5.39 -8.10 -15.53
CA GLY A 65 -4.65 -6.91 -15.08
C GLY A 65 -5.50 -5.75 -14.55
N LEU A 66 -6.81 -5.77 -14.80
CA LEU A 66 -7.76 -4.73 -14.40
C LEU A 66 -8.60 -5.13 -13.16
N ASN A 67 -8.03 -5.96 -12.28
CA ASN A 67 -8.68 -6.33 -11.02
C ASN A 67 -8.55 -5.22 -9.97
N LEU A 68 -9.67 -4.86 -9.35
CA LEU A 68 -9.75 -3.93 -8.23
C LEU A 68 -9.95 -4.71 -6.93
N HIS A 69 -9.24 -4.30 -5.89
CA HIS A 69 -9.39 -4.78 -4.53
C HIS A 69 -8.88 -3.70 -3.59
N LEU A 70 -9.23 -3.83 -2.31
CA LEU A 70 -8.74 -2.94 -1.27
C LEU A 70 -7.24 -3.19 -1.02
N LEU A 71 -6.47 -2.12 -0.88
CA LEU A 71 -5.02 -2.08 -0.70
C LEU A 71 -4.63 -2.13 0.77
N GLY A 72 -5.20 -1.27 1.63
CA GLY A 72 -4.83 -1.18 3.05
C GLY A 72 -3.37 -0.76 3.30
N VAL A 73 -2.68 -0.23 2.28
CA VAL A 73 -1.26 0.12 2.33
C VAL A 73 -1.00 1.31 3.25
N THR A 74 -1.93 2.28 3.30
CA THR A 74 -1.80 3.46 4.15
C THR A 74 -1.80 3.07 5.62
N ALA A 75 -2.76 2.25 6.07
CA ALA A 75 -2.81 1.74 7.43
C ALA A 75 -1.52 0.98 7.78
N MET A 76 -1.07 0.06 6.93
CA MET A 76 0.18 -0.67 7.13
C MET A 76 1.39 0.26 7.27
N THR A 77 1.44 1.31 6.45
CA THR A 77 2.52 2.32 6.46
C THR A 77 2.51 3.15 7.74
N LEU A 78 1.34 3.58 8.21
CA LEU A 78 1.20 4.34 9.45
C LEU A 78 1.48 3.46 10.69
N MET A 79 1.12 2.18 10.63
CA MET A 79 1.41 1.24 11.71
C MET A 79 2.92 0.99 11.87
N PHE A 80 3.59 0.59 10.78
CA PHE A 80 4.94 0.03 10.88
C PHE A 80 6.04 0.90 10.26
N GLY A 81 5.67 2.00 9.60
CA GLY A 81 6.58 2.81 8.81
C GLY A 81 6.90 2.16 7.47
N ARG A 82 7.58 2.92 6.60
CA ARG A 82 7.79 2.56 5.19
C ARG A 82 8.50 1.21 4.97
N GLN A 83 9.59 0.92 5.69
CA GLN A 83 10.38 -0.28 5.40
C GLN A 83 9.69 -1.57 5.84
N LEU A 84 9.12 -1.59 7.05
CA LEU A 84 8.40 -2.75 7.57
C LEU A 84 7.05 -2.96 6.84
N ALA A 85 6.42 -1.88 6.37
CA ALA A 85 5.24 -1.98 5.51
C ALA A 85 5.58 -2.61 4.16
N ILE A 86 6.66 -2.17 3.49
CA ILE A 86 7.12 -2.78 2.23
C ILE A 86 7.42 -4.27 2.43
N ALA A 87 8.12 -4.63 3.51
CA ALA A 87 8.43 -6.03 3.81
C ALA A 87 7.13 -6.85 4.01
N GLY A 88 6.19 -6.35 4.80
CA GLY A 88 4.93 -7.05 5.06
C GLY A 88 4.05 -7.18 3.83
N LEU A 89 3.91 -6.11 3.04
CA LEU A 89 3.16 -6.13 1.78
C LEU A 89 3.81 -7.02 0.72
N SER A 90 5.14 -7.15 0.73
CA SER A 90 5.83 -8.12 -0.12
C SER A 90 5.45 -9.56 0.26
N LEU A 91 5.33 -9.86 1.56
CA LEU A 91 4.84 -11.16 2.04
C LEU A 91 3.36 -11.38 1.70
N VAL A 92 2.51 -10.35 1.81
CA VAL A 92 1.11 -10.40 1.35
C VAL A 92 1.07 -10.79 -0.12
N LEU A 93 1.86 -10.12 -0.96
CA LEU A 93 1.90 -10.41 -2.39
C LEU A 93 2.46 -11.80 -2.70
N VAL A 94 3.43 -12.31 -1.91
CA VAL A 94 3.92 -13.70 -2.05
C VAL A 94 2.77 -14.67 -1.84
N ALA A 95 1.99 -14.50 -0.77
CA ALA A 95 0.87 -15.38 -0.47
C ALA A 95 -0.22 -15.32 -1.55
N VAL A 96 -0.59 -14.13 -2.02
CA VAL A 96 -1.57 -13.94 -3.11
C VAL A 96 -1.07 -14.55 -4.42
N THR A 97 0.23 -14.41 -4.72
CA THR A 97 0.84 -15.00 -5.93
C THR A 97 0.86 -16.52 -5.85
N PHE A 98 1.17 -17.08 -4.67
CA PHE A 98 1.16 -18.52 -4.43
C PHE A 98 -0.25 -19.11 -4.58
N ASN A 99 -1.29 -18.37 -4.17
CA ASN A 99 -2.70 -18.76 -4.33
C ASN A 99 -3.23 -18.59 -5.77
N GLY A 100 -2.36 -18.64 -6.78
CA GLY A 100 -2.71 -18.51 -8.20
C GLY A 100 -3.09 -17.10 -8.64
N GLY A 101 -2.81 -16.06 -7.84
CA GLY A 101 -3.37 -14.72 -8.04
C GLY A 101 -2.81 -13.93 -9.22
N ALA A 102 -1.56 -14.18 -9.63
CA ALA A 102 -0.84 -13.32 -10.58
C ALA A 102 0.37 -13.97 -11.29
N GLY A 103 0.89 -15.11 -10.81
CA GLY A 103 2.11 -15.73 -11.37
C GLY A 103 3.41 -14.95 -11.08
N TRP A 104 4.53 -15.67 -11.03
CA TRP A 104 5.79 -15.14 -10.49
C TRP A 104 6.50 -14.12 -11.39
N GLN A 105 6.28 -14.17 -12.70
CA GLN A 105 6.90 -13.22 -13.65
C GLN A 105 6.45 -11.78 -13.39
N ALA A 106 5.16 -11.57 -13.12
CA ALA A 106 4.59 -10.25 -12.86
C ALA A 106 4.75 -9.81 -11.39
N TYR A 107 5.33 -10.66 -10.53
CA TYR A 107 5.47 -10.38 -9.09
C TYR A 107 6.17 -9.05 -8.85
N ALA A 108 7.27 -8.79 -9.54
CA ALA A 108 8.05 -7.58 -9.28
C ALA A 108 7.32 -6.29 -9.66
N LEU A 109 6.59 -6.29 -10.78
CA LEU A 109 5.76 -5.16 -11.18
C LEU A 109 4.62 -4.92 -10.18
N ASN A 110 3.94 -5.99 -9.75
CA ASN A 110 2.91 -5.90 -8.71
C ASN A 110 3.49 -5.33 -7.41
N ALA A 111 4.65 -5.82 -6.96
CA ALA A 111 5.29 -5.33 -5.75
C ALA A 111 5.64 -3.84 -5.84
N LEU A 112 6.20 -3.40 -6.97
CA LEU A 112 6.56 -2.00 -7.17
C LEU A 112 5.34 -1.08 -7.19
N VAL A 113 4.31 -1.45 -7.94
CA VAL A 113 3.12 -0.60 -8.13
C VAL A 113 2.17 -0.65 -6.94
N MET A 114 1.99 -1.81 -6.31
CA MET A 114 0.96 -2.00 -5.27
C MET A 114 1.49 -1.97 -3.83
N ALA A 115 2.80 -2.13 -3.63
CA ALA A 115 3.41 -2.08 -2.31
C ALA A 115 4.38 -0.90 -2.21
N VAL A 116 5.44 -0.90 -3.02
CA VAL A 116 6.54 0.06 -2.86
C VAL A 116 6.09 1.50 -3.11
N LEU A 117 5.52 1.78 -4.28
CA LEU A 117 5.04 3.11 -4.65
C LEU A 117 4.01 3.66 -3.63
N PRO A 118 2.89 2.97 -3.32
CA PRO A 118 1.90 3.49 -2.39
C PRO A 118 2.43 3.67 -0.97
N VAL A 119 3.36 2.84 -0.50
CA VAL A 119 4.01 3.06 0.80
C VAL A 119 4.78 4.37 0.80
N PHE A 120 5.54 4.67 -0.26
CA PHE A 120 6.27 5.93 -0.35
C PHE A 120 5.32 7.13 -0.43
N VAL A 121 4.21 7.01 -1.16
CA VAL A 121 3.18 8.05 -1.24
C VAL A 121 2.53 8.28 0.13
N ALA A 122 2.12 7.22 0.83
CA ALA A 122 1.53 7.31 2.17
C ALA A 122 2.50 7.97 3.16
N PHE A 123 3.78 7.58 3.10
CA PHE A 123 4.82 8.19 3.91
C PHE A 123 5.08 9.66 3.55
N ALA A 124 5.03 10.01 2.27
CA ALA A 124 5.18 11.39 1.83
C ALA A 124 4.01 12.26 2.31
N VAL A 125 2.77 11.77 2.23
CA VAL A 125 1.60 12.45 2.80
C VAL A 125 1.77 12.65 4.30
N LEU A 126 2.17 11.61 5.04
CA LEU A 126 2.45 11.73 6.46
C LEU A 126 3.51 12.81 6.74
N ARG A 127 4.63 12.81 6.02
CA ARG A 127 5.69 13.82 6.19
C ARG A 127 5.23 15.23 5.85
N PHE A 128 4.34 15.37 4.86
CA PHE A 128 3.72 16.66 4.54
C PHE A 128 2.86 17.14 5.72
N VAL A 129 2.00 16.28 6.25
CA VAL A 129 1.16 16.58 7.42
C VAL A 129 2.01 16.99 8.62
N GLU A 130 3.04 16.20 8.91
CA GLU A 130 3.96 16.43 10.03
C GLU A 130 4.74 17.75 9.94
N ARG A 131 5.04 18.20 8.71
CA ARG A 131 5.87 19.39 8.46
C ARG A 131 5.05 20.66 8.39
N TRP A 132 3.83 20.60 7.89
CA TRP A 132 3.06 21.79 7.50
C TRP A 132 1.74 21.97 8.26
N LEU A 133 1.22 20.91 8.89
CA LEU A 133 -0.04 20.97 9.62
C LEU A 133 0.19 20.88 11.15
N PRO A 134 -0.71 21.46 11.96
CA PRO A 134 -0.63 21.35 13.41
C PRO A 134 -0.63 19.89 13.88
N ALA A 135 0.13 19.61 14.93
CA ALA A 135 0.18 18.31 15.56
C ALA A 135 -1.11 18.06 16.37
N ASN A 136 -2.15 17.63 15.67
CA ASN A 136 -3.46 17.34 16.25
C ASN A 136 -3.96 15.97 15.80
N PHE A 137 -4.59 15.23 16.72
CA PHE A 137 -5.20 13.93 16.46
C PHE A 137 -6.13 13.91 15.23
N PHE A 138 -7.06 14.88 15.11
CA PHE A 138 -8.01 14.91 14.00
C PHE A 138 -7.30 15.17 12.66
N ILE A 139 -6.25 15.98 12.65
CA ILE A 139 -5.46 16.24 11.44
C ILE A 139 -4.76 14.95 11.00
N TYR A 140 -4.14 14.23 11.93
CA TYR A 140 -3.52 12.95 11.64
C TYR A 140 -4.53 11.96 11.04
N VAL A 141 -5.70 11.81 11.67
CA VAL A 141 -6.74 10.90 11.21
C VAL A 141 -7.30 11.34 9.84
N PHE A 142 -7.84 12.55 9.73
CA PHE A 142 -8.54 12.98 8.51
C PHE A 142 -7.60 13.21 7.34
N VAL A 143 -6.39 13.73 7.57
CA VAL A 143 -5.47 14.06 6.48
C VAL A 143 -4.55 12.90 6.15
N ALA A 144 -3.88 12.28 7.13
CA ALA A 144 -2.93 11.20 6.84
C ALA A 144 -3.63 9.84 6.62
N ALA A 145 -4.64 9.49 7.42
CA ALA A 145 -5.29 8.18 7.34
C ALA A 145 -6.47 8.11 6.37
N PHE A 146 -7.36 9.12 6.35
CA PHE A 146 -8.49 9.18 5.41
C PHE A 146 -8.08 9.73 4.04
N PHE A 147 -7.85 11.05 3.94
CA PHE A 147 -7.55 11.69 2.65
C PHE A 147 -6.27 11.14 2.03
N GLY A 148 -5.23 10.90 2.84
CA GLY A 148 -3.99 10.28 2.42
C GLY A 148 -4.21 8.91 1.79
N ALA A 149 -5.14 8.10 2.30
CA ALA A 149 -5.46 6.80 1.69
C ALA A 149 -6.18 6.95 0.34
N ALA A 150 -7.07 7.92 0.17
CA ALA A 150 -7.64 8.22 -1.15
C ALA A 150 -6.56 8.64 -2.16
N VAL A 151 -5.61 9.49 -1.74
CA VAL A 151 -4.48 9.91 -2.58
C VAL A 151 -3.61 8.70 -2.96
N VAL A 152 -3.28 7.84 -1.99
CA VAL A 152 -2.49 6.63 -2.22
C VAL A 152 -3.18 5.69 -3.22
N ALA A 153 -4.49 5.48 -3.07
CA ALA A 153 -5.28 4.66 -3.99
C ALA A 153 -5.30 5.27 -5.40
N GLY A 154 -5.53 6.58 -5.51
CA GLY A 154 -5.55 7.31 -6.78
C GLY A 154 -4.20 7.25 -7.49
N VAL A 155 -3.09 7.51 -6.79
CA VAL A 155 -1.74 7.45 -7.36
C VAL A 155 -1.38 6.02 -7.79
N THR A 156 -1.76 5.01 -7.00
CA THR A 156 -1.58 3.59 -7.37
C THR A 156 -2.34 3.27 -8.65
N GLY A 157 -3.58 3.76 -8.76
CA GLY A 157 -4.42 3.57 -9.94
C GLY A 157 -3.87 4.25 -11.17
N VAL A 158 -3.43 5.51 -11.06
CA VAL A 158 -2.75 6.24 -12.14
C VAL A 158 -1.50 5.48 -12.58
N ALA A 159 -0.66 5.05 -11.64
CA ALA A 159 0.59 4.37 -11.95
C ALA A 159 0.37 3.02 -12.64
N GLY A 160 -0.58 2.21 -12.15
CA GLY A 160 -0.92 0.94 -12.79
C GLY A 160 -1.55 1.14 -14.17
N THR A 161 -2.39 2.15 -14.33
CA THR A 161 -3.01 2.50 -15.62
C THR A 161 -1.97 2.99 -16.62
N ALA A 162 -1.07 3.89 -16.21
CA ALA A 162 0.03 4.38 -17.03
C ALA A 162 0.98 3.25 -17.43
N LEU A 163 1.28 2.32 -16.52
CA LEU A 163 2.12 1.17 -16.81
C LEU A 163 1.49 0.26 -17.89
N LEU A 164 0.19 -0.02 -17.80
CA LEU A 164 -0.52 -0.81 -18.82
C LEU A 164 -0.54 -0.11 -20.19
N ALA A 165 -0.71 1.22 -20.20
CA ALA A 165 -0.71 2.01 -21.43
C ALA A 165 0.69 2.04 -22.08
N VAL A 166 1.74 2.32 -21.30
CA VAL A 166 3.13 2.42 -21.79
C VAL A 166 3.65 1.06 -22.25
N ALA A 167 3.26 -0.02 -21.58
CA ALA A 167 3.61 -1.38 -22.00
C ALA A 167 2.80 -1.86 -23.22
N GLY A 168 1.86 -1.05 -23.74
CA GLY A 168 1.04 -1.40 -24.91
C GLY A 168 0.03 -2.53 -24.66
N VAL A 169 -0.27 -2.82 -23.39
CA VAL A 169 -1.17 -3.93 -23.00
C VAL A 169 -2.62 -3.60 -23.32
N TYR A 170 -3.01 -2.34 -23.09
CA TYR A 170 -4.35 -1.84 -23.40
C TYR A 170 -4.28 -0.45 -24.03
N PRO A 171 -5.22 -0.10 -24.93
CA PRO A 171 -5.32 1.24 -25.46
C PRO A 171 -5.66 2.24 -24.35
N ALA A 172 -5.01 3.41 -24.38
CA ALA A 172 -5.17 4.44 -23.35
C ALA A 172 -6.61 4.95 -23.22
N GLU A 173 -7.34 5.03 -24.34
CA GLU A 173 -8.75 5.47 -24.36
C GLU A 173 -9.63 4.54 -23.51
N LEU A 174 -9.48 3.23 -23.65
CA LEU A 174 -10.22 2.24 -22.86
C LEU A 174 -9.90 2.36 -21.37
N LEU A 175 -8.62 2.54 -21.05
CA LEU A 175 -8.17 2.67 -19.68
C LEU A 175 -8.73 3.95 -19.00
N LEU A 176 -8.77 5.07 -19.73
CA LEU A 176 -9.28 6.33 -19.21
C LEU A 176 -10.80 6.37 -19.11
N ALA A 177 -11.50 5.83 -20.11
CA ALA A 177 -12.97 5.85 -20.14
C ALA A 177 -13.58 4.80 -19.20
N ASP A 178 -13.07 3.57 -19.25
CA ASP A 178 -13.74 2.43 -18.63
C ASP A 178 -13.10 1.98 -17.32
N TYR A 179 -11.89 2.42 -17.00
CA TYR A 179 -11.16 1.91 -15.83
C TYR A 179 -10.81 2.97 -14.79
N PHE A 180 -10.29 4.12 -15.23
CA PHE A 180 -9.88 5.21 -14.36
C PHE A 180 -10.98 5.69 -13.38
N PRO A 181 -12.27 5.81 -13.77
CA PRO A 181 -13.33 6.24 -12.86
C PRO A 181 -13.52 5.32 -11.64
N TYR A 182 -13.22 4.03 -11.76
CA TYR A 182 -13.37 3.10 -10.64
C TYR A 182 -12.33 3.34 -9.54
N PHE A 183 -11.18 3.95 -9.84
CA PHE A 183 -10.22 4.33 -8.80
C PHE A 183 -10.70 5.45 -7.91
N LEU A 184 -11.62 6.30 -8.39
CA LEU A 184 -12.25 7.31 -7.54
C LEU A 184 -13.14 6.64 -6.48
N LEU A 185 -13.95 5.66 -6.90
CA LEU A 185 -14.78 4.87 -5.99
C LEU A 185 -13.92 4.04 -5.02
N LEU A 186 -12.87 3.39 -5.54
CA LEU A 186 -11.93 2.65 -4.70
C LEU A 186 -11.21 3.57 -3.72
N GLY A 187 -10.83 4.78 -4.14
CA GLY A 187 -10.19 5.77 -3.29
C GLY A 187 -11.09 6.20 -2.12
N PHE A 188 -12.39 6.33 -2.35
CA PHE A 188 -13.35 6.55 -1.26
C PHE A 188 -13.40 5.36 -0.28
N SER A 189 -13.49 4.14 -0.80
CA SER A 189 -13.48 2.93 0.04
C SER A 189 -12.17 2.78 0.83
N GLU A 190 -11.02 3.08 0.22
CA GLU A 190 -9.72 3.09 0.87
C GLU A 190 -9.64 4.15 1.96
N ALA A 191 -10.11 5.38 1.68
CA ALA A 191 -10.16 6.44 2.68
C ALA A 191 -10.95 6.01 3.91
N TRP A 192 -12.14 5.45 3.70
CA TRP A 192 -12.98 4.99 4.79
C TRP A 192 -12.35 3.84 5.56
N LEU A 193 -11.86 2.79 4.87
CA LEU A 193 -11.28 1.61 5.51
C LEU A 193 -10.04 1.95 6.33
N ASN A 194 -9.06 2.63 5.72
CA ASN A 194 -7.80 2.98 6.39
C ASN A 194 -8.05 4.00 7.49
N GLY A 195 -8.89 5.00 7.23
CA GLY A 195 -9.27 6.02 8.20
C GLY A 195 -9.95 5.43 9.44
N ALA A 196 -10.97 4.59 9.25
CA ALA A 196 -11.66 3.93 10.36
C ALA A 196 -10.73 3.00 11.14
N ALA A 197 -9.93 2.18 10.45
CA ALA A 197 -9.00 1.26 11.09
C ALA A 197 -7.94 2.01 11.92
N VAL A 198 -7.32 3.05 11.36
CA VAL A 198 -6.32 3.85 12.09
C VAL A 198 -6.96 4.62 13.24
N THR A 199 -8.18 5.14 13.09
CA THR A 199 -8.89 5.81 14.18
C THR A 199 -9.09 4.86 15.36
N LEU A 200 -9.61 3.66 15.12
CA LEU A 200 -9.81 2.65 16.16
C LEU A 200 -8.49 2.25 16.82
N MET A 201 -7.45 2.04 16.02
CA MET A 201 -6.12 1.69 16.54
C MET A 201 -5.52 2.81 17.39
N VAL A 202 -5.57 4.08 16.95
CA VAL A 202 -5.03 5.18 17.75
C VAL A 202 -5.79 5.35 19.07
N VAL A 203 -7.12 5.18 19.07
CA VAL A 203 -7.94 5.37 20.26
C VAL A 203 -7.79 4.21 21.26
N TYR A 204 -7.80 2.96 20.80
CA TYR A 204 -7.81 1.78 21.68
C TYR A 204 -6.44 1.11 21.85
N PHE A 205 -5.57 1.20 20.84
CA PHE A 205 -4.28 0.51 20.79
C PHE A 205 -3.17 1.41 20.20
N PRO A 206 -2.91 2.61 20.76
CA PRO A 206 -2.04 3.63 20.14
C PRO A 206 -0.63 3.10 19.81
N HIS A 207 -0.10 2.19 20.64
CA HIS A 207 1.17 1.51 20.44
C HIS A 207 1.26 0.66 19.15
N TRP A 208 0.15 0.35 18.48
CA TRP A 208 0.15 -0.32 17.17
C TRP A 208 0.47 0.66 16.03
N VAL A 209 0.20 1.95 16.22
CA VAL A 209 0.38 3.01 15.21
C VAL A 209 1.69 3.74 15.45
N GLY A 210 2.80 3.19 14.93
CA GLY A 210 4.12 3.71 15.28
C GLY A 210 4.50 5.06 14.72
N THR A 211 3.71 5.61 13.79
CA THR A 211 3.87 7.01 13.35
C THR A 211 3.03 7.98 14.17
N PHE A 212 2.22 7.49 15.10
CA PHE A 212 1.46 8.31 16.04
C PHE A 212 2.19 8.36 17.38
N ASP A 213 2.46 9.57 17.85
CA ASP A 213 3.01 9.85 19.18
C ASP A 213 1.99 10.67 19.97
N ASP A 214 1.48 10.09 21.07
CA ASP A 214 0.50 10.74 21.95
C ASP A 214 0.99 12.10 22.44
N ARG A 215 2.29 12.25 22.74
CA ARG A 215 2.85 13.53 23.23
C ARG A 215 2.74 14.61 22.18
N ARG A 216 3.09 14.26 20.95
CA ARG A 216 3.03 15.17 19.82
C ARG A 216 1.59 15.53 19.46
N TYR A 217 0.70 14.55 19.28
CA TYR A 217 -0.61 14.77 18.67
C TYR A 217 -1.75 15.07 19.66
N LEU A 218 -1.59 14.77 20.95
CA LEU A 218 -2.56 15.10 22.00
C LEU A 218 -2.08 16.23 22.91
N LEU A 219 -0.78 16.27 23.22
CA LEU A 219 -0.22 17.23 24.17
C LEU A 219 0.51 18.41 23.50
N ASN A 220 0.70 18.38 22.18
CA ASN A 220 1.44 19.37 21.40
C ASN A 220 2.83 19.67 21.99
N LYS A 221 3.50 18.62 22.48
CA LYS A 221 4.84 18.62 23.08
C LYS A 221 5.72 17.64 22.33
#